data_AF-W6KWX1-F1
#
_entry.id   AF-W6KWX1-F1
#
_cell.length_a   1.000
_cell.length_b   1.000
_cell.length_c   1.000
_cell.angle_alpha   90.00
_cell.angle_beta   90.00
_cell.angle_gamma   90.00
#
_symmetry.space_group_name_H-M   'P 1'
#
loop_
_entity.id
_entity.type
_entity.pdbx_description
1 polymer ?
#
loop_
_entity_poly.entity_id
_entity_poly.type
_entity_poly.pdbx_seq_one_letter_code
_entity_poly.pdbx_strand_id
1 'polypeptide(L)'
;MAYSSFSDLIPRLSPCGIPAIGIGTYQLHAENCVQSVSSGIQCGFRLIDTAAGYKNEALVGEGIRKSGIDRSDLFVVVKILLRAMGSKDLVRESIRESIQKLQIGYADCVIMHWPSGAGIKPEDSASSAAARRRCWEVMMEYQKKGLVRYIGASNFLPRHFAEIESIRKTLQEGEGEGDSAFAKPVLNQIELHPLCLQEDVLAYCRANEMIPQQYAPLGENDERLVKHPKLLELQQLYFPQHTIYDMLIMWGLTQGFCTILKTGLAEHHKANFQAAIDYFASVRRQSQSGEDRDENNNDKLSNTPEAKSSMTALTPRFLDNKQLEVIRNLRELMNVKEDMHVCWYSEHIA
;
A
#
# COMPACT_ATOMS: atom_id res chain seq x y z
N MET A 1 7.24 -18.88 18.56
CA MET A 1 7.09 -19.67 17.31
C MET A 1 8.21 -19.26 16.37
N ALA A 2 8.98 -20.22 15.84
CA ALA A 2 10.05 -19.95 14.89
C ALA A 2 9.45 -19.77 13.49
N TYR A 3 9.62 -18.59 12.89
CA TYR A 3 9.19 -18.29 11.54
C TYR A 3 10.18 -18.89 10.54
N SER A 4 9.69 -19.66 9.58
CA SER A 4 10.52 -20.38 8.59
C SER A 4 10.86 -19.55 7.35
N SER A 5 10.38 -18.30 7.25
CA SER A 5 10.59 -17.43 6.09
C SER A 5 10.56 -15.93 6.47
N PHE A 6 11.44 -15.12 5.86
CA PHE A 6 11.45 -13.65 6.01
C PHE A 6 10.13 -12.98 5.61
N SER A 7 9.27 -13.66 4.84
CA SER A 7 7.91 -13.19 4.53
C SER A 7 7.03 -12.97 5.77
N ASP A 8 7.28 -13.71 6.85
CA ASP A 8 6.48 -13.62 8.10
C ASP A 8 6.90 -12.44 8.99
N LEU A 9 7.95 -11.73 8.57
CA LEU A 9 8.42 -10.53 9.24
C LEU A 9 7.65 -9.29 8.78
N ILE A 10 7.20 -9.26 7.52
CA ILE A 10 6.37 -8.18 6.99
C ILE A 10 4.94 -8.38 7.51
N PRO A 11 4.40 -7.45 8.32
CA PRO A 11 3.07 -7.61 8.86
C PRO A 11 2.01 -7.47 7.77
N ARG A 12 0.88 -8.12 8.02
CA ARG A 12 -0.38 -7.90 7.30
C ARG A 12 -1.22 -6.92 8.13
N LEU A 13 -1.63 -5.82 7.52
CA LEU A 13 -2.34 -4.73 8.15
C LEU A 13 -3.85 -4.99 8.19
N SER A 14 -4.46 -4.72 9.34
CA SER A 14 -5.92 -4.75 9.53
C SER A 14 -6.58 -3.54 8.85
N PRO A 15 -7.82 -3.67 8.33
CA PRO A 15 -8.75 -4.78 8.58
C PRO A 15 -8.70 -5.91 7.54
N CYS A 16 -8.00 -5.73 6.42
CA CYS A 16 -8.10 -6.65 5.28
C CYS A 16 -6.93 -7.66 5.14
N GLY A 17 -5.92 -7.57 6.01
CA GLY A 17 -4.75 -8.45 5.96
C GLY A 17 -3.82 -8.17 4.78
N ILE A 18 -3.79 -6.92 4.32
CA ILE A 18 -2.92 -6.46 3.23
C ILE A 18 -1.46 -6.39 3.70
N PRO A 19 -0.48 -6.92 2.95
CA PRO A 19 0.93 -6.75 3.31
C PRO A 19 1.34 -5.28 3.43
N ALA A 20 2.17 -4.94 4.42
CA ALA A 20 2.60 -3.55 4.65
C ALA A 20 3.43 -2.94 3.51
N ILE A 21 4.00 -3.76 2.62
CA ILE A 21 4.72 -3.31 1.42
C ILE A 21 4.22 -4.02 0.16
N GLY A 22 4.21 -3.30 -0.96
CA GLY A 22 3.76 -3.82 -2.25
C GLY A 22 4.49 -3.26 -3.46
N ILE A 23 4.26 -3.90 -4.61
CA ILE A 23 4.80 -3.50 -5.91
C ILE A 23 3.79 -2.58 -6.59
N GLY A 24 4.22 -1.37 -6.95
CA GLY A 24 3.46 -0.46 -7.81
C GLY A 24 3.78 -0.71 -9.29
N THR A 25 2.76 -0.80 -10.13
CA THR A 25 2.92 -1.12 -11.56
C THR A 25 2.74 0.06 -12.50
N TYR A 26 2.57 1.28 -11.97
CA TYR A 26 2.42 2.49 -12.78
C TYR A 26 3.65 2.74 -13.67
N GLN A 27 3.41 3.06 -14.96
CA GLN A 27 4.43 3.29 -15.99
C GLN A 27 5.40 2.12 -16.25
N LEU A 28 5.05 0.89 -15.84
CA LEU A 28 5.76 -0.30 -16.30
C LEU A 28 5.19 -0.75 -17.63
N HIS A 29 6.06 -1.04 -18.59
CA HIS A 29 5.70 -1.37 -19.96
C HIS A 29 6.45 -2.59 -20.47
N ALA A 30 5.86 -3.27 -21.46
CA ALA A 30 6.47 -4.42 -22.15
C ALA A 30 7.04 -5.47 -21.19
N GLU A 31 8.13 -6.13 -21.57
CA GLU A 31 8.77 -7.18 -20.79
C GLU A 31 9.24 -6.69 -19.40
N ASN A 32 9.60 -5.42 -19.27
CA ASN A 32 9.99 -4.83 -17.98
C ASN A 32 8.86 -4.91 -16.94
N CYS A 33 7.59 -4.79 -17.37
CA CYS A 33 6.46 -4.97 -16.46
C CYS A 33 6.37 -6.42 -15.94
N VAL A 34 6.51 -7.39 -16.84
CA VAL A 34 6.44 -8.82 -16.52
C VAL A 34 7.57 -9.21 -15.57
N GLN A 35 8.80 -8.80 -15.90
CA GLN A 35 10.01 -9.08 -15.11
C GLN A 35 9.97 -8.38 -13.74
N SER A 36 9.51 -7.13 -13.69
CA SER A 36 9.37 -6.40 -12.44
C SER A 36 8.43 -7.12 -11.47
N VAL A 37 7.21 -7.46 -11.92
CA VAL A 37 6.23 -8.17 -11.09
C VAL A 37 6.74 -9.54 -10.66
N SER A 38 7.27 -10.34 -11.59
CA SER A 38 7.79 -11.68 -11.29
C SER A 38 8.95 -11.63 -10.30
N SER A 39 9.93 -10.75 -10.51
CA SER A 39 11.11 -10.63 -9.65
C SER A 39 10.77 -10.07 -8.26
N GLY A 40 9.85 -9.12 -8.18
CA GLY A 40 9.36 -8.60 -6.89
C GLY A 40 8.66 -9.69 -6.08
N ILE A 41 7.79 -10.49 -6.71
CA ILE A 41 7.13 -11.61 -6.02
C ILE A 41 8.16 -12.65 -5.53
N GLN A 42 9.13 -13.00 -6.37
CA GLN A 42 10.23 -13.90 -6.00
C GLN A 42 11.13 -13.33 -4.89
N CYS A 43 11.25 -12.00 -4.79
CA CYS A 43 11.99 -11.34 -3.72
C CYS A 43 11.26 -11.42 -2.36
N GLY A 44 9.94 -11.62 -2.36
CA GLY A 44 9.13 -11.75 -1.14
C GLY A 44 7.90 -10.84 -1.09
N PHE A 45 7.72 -9.93 -2.05
CA PHE A 45 6.51 -9.11 -2.09
C PHE A 45 5.27 -9.99 -2.30
N ARG A 46 4.19 -9.66 -1.60
CA ARG A 46 2.89 -10.34 -1.71
C ARG A 46 1.74 -9.40 -2.03
N LEU A 47 2.00 -8.11 -2.19
CA LEU A 47 1.03 -7.10 -2.61
C LEU A 47 1.41 -6.57 -3.98
N ILE A 48 0.44 -6.57 -4.91
CA ILE A 48 0.57 -6.02 -6.24
C ILE A 48 -0.50 -4.95 -6.42
N ASP A 49 -0.08 -3.74 -6.76
CA ASP A 49 -0.94 -2.60 -7.03
C ASP A 49 -0.93 -2.28 -8.54
N THR A 50 -2.10 -2.30 -9.16
CA THR A 50 -2.30 -1.98 -10.57
C THR A 50 -3.59 -1.20 -10.80
N ALA A 51 -3.83 -0.78 -12.03
CA ALA A 51 -5.03 -0.05 -12.41
C ALA A 51 -5.37 -0.27 -13.88
N ALA A 52 -6.66 -0.28 -14.20
CA ALA A 52 -7.14 -0.32 -15.58
C ALA A 52 -6.58 0.85 -16.42
N GLY A 53 -6.37 2.01 -15.78
CA GLY A 53 -5.78 3.20 -16.40
C GLY A 53 -4.32 3.03 -16.83
N TYR A 54 -3.57 2.09 -16.24
CA TYR A 54 -2.14 1.89 -16.54
C TYR A 54 -1.91 1.11 -17.84
N LYS A 55 -2.97 0.46 -18.37
CA LYS A 55 -2.95 -0.30 -19.64
C LYS A 55 -1.87 -1.41 -19.68
N ASN A 56 -1.52 -1.96 -18.53
CA ASN A 56 -0.51 -3.03 -18.40
C ASN A 56 -0.98 -4.26 -17.61
N GLU A 57 -2.25 -4.35 -17.23
CA GLU A 57 -2.81 -5.44 -16.42
C GLU A 57 -2.57 -6.84 -17.00
N ALA A 58 -2.55 -6.99 -18.34
CA ALA A 58 -2.22 -8.25 -18.98
C ALA A 58 -0.76 -8.69 -18.70
N LEU A 59 0.17 -7.73 -18.71
CA LEU A 59 1.58 -7.94 -18.39
C LEU A 59 1.78 -8.21 -16.90
N VAL A 60 1.04 -7.52 -16.03
CA VAL A 60 1.03 -7.78 -14.59
C VAL A 60 0.55 -9.21 -14.31
N GLY A 61 -0.53 -9.63 -14.95
CA GLY A 61 -1.04 -10.99 -14.84
C GLY A 61 -0.04 -12.04 -15.30
N GLU A 62 0.66 -11.78 -16.40
CA GLU A 62 1.75 -12.64 -16.86
C GLU A 62 2.89 -12.73 -15.83
N GLY A 63 3.31 -11.60 -15.24
CA GLY A 63 4.32 -11.57 -14.19
C GLY A 63 3.91 -12.36 -12.94
N ILE A 64 2.63 -12.26 -12.54
CA ILE A 64 2.06 -13.08 -11.45
C ILE A 64 2.20 -14.57 -11.77
N ARG A 65 1.78 -15.02 -12.95
CA ARG A 65 1.87 -16.44 -13.35
C ARG A 65 3.33 -16.92 -13.45
N LYS A 66 4.22 -16.11 -14.03
CA LYS A 66 5.66 -16.42 -14.15
C LYS A 66 6.38 -16.50 -12.80
N SER A 67 5.85 -15.84 -11.77
CA SER A 67 6.45 -15.90 -10.43
C SER A 67 6.43 -17.31 -9.82
N GLY A 68 5.47 -18.16 -10.22
CA GLY A 68 5.27 -19.50 -9.68
C GLY A 68 4.64 -19.54 -8.28
N ILE A 69 4.21 -18.39 -7.73
CA ILE A 69 3.53 -18.30 -6.44
C ILE A 69 2.02 -18.44 -6.62
N ASP A 70 1.38 -19.18 -5.72
CA ASP A 70 -0.06 -19.40 -5.74
C ASP A 70 -0.84 -18.10 -5.60
N ARG A 71 -1.91 -17.98 -6.39
CA ARG A 71 -2.77 -16.78 -6.41
C ARG A 71 -3.30 -16.43 -5.03
N SER A 72 -3.62 -17.42 -4.19
CA SER A 72 -4.15 -17.23 -2.84
C SER A 72 -3.16 -16.58 -1.88
N ASP A 73 -1.85 -16.63 -2.17
CA ASP A 73 -0.81 -16.04 -1.33
C ASP A 73 -0.56 -14.56 -1.65
N LEU A 74 -1.15 -14.08 -2.75
CA LEU A 74 -1.01 -12.71 -3.24
C LEU A 74 -2.23 -11.86 -2.87
N PHE A 75 -1.99 -10.58 -2.64
CA PHE A 75 -3.00 -9.55 -2.50
C PHE A 75 -2.91 -8.62 -3.72
N VAL A 76 -3.96 -8.58 -4.55
CA VAL A 76 -3.99 -7.76 -5.77
C VAL A 76 -5.00 -6.62 -5.62
N VAL A 77 -4.51 -5.38 -5.74
CA VAL A 77 -5.30 -4.14 -5.75
C VAL A 77 -5.49 -3.68 -7.19
N VAL A 78 -6.74 -3.41 -7.57
CA VAL A 78 -7.12 -2.92 -8.91
C VAL A 78 -7.90 -1.62 -8.78
N LYS A 79 -7.55 -0.61 -9.60
CA LYS A 79 -8.28 0.66 -9.64
C LYS A 79 -9.22 0.76 -10.82
N ILE A 80 -10.45 1.20 -10.56
CA ILE A 80 -11.49 1.42 -11.57
C ILE A 80 -11.01 2.48 -12.57
N LEU A 81 -11.29 2.23 -13.85
CA LEU A 81 -10.96 3.16 -14.92
C LEU A 81 -11.79 4.45 -14.81
N LEU A 82 -11.13 5.60 -14.81
CA LEU A 82 -11.77 6.90 -14.57
C LEU A 82 -12.97 7.20 -15.49
N ARG A 83 -12.86 6.86 -16.77
CA ARG A 83 -13.96 7.01 -17.75
C ARG A 83 -15.13 6.05 -17.53
N ALA A 84 -14.92 4.96 -16.81
CA ALA A 84 -15.96 3.97 -16.56
C ALA A 84 -16.99 4.44 -15.52
N MET A 85 -16.66 5.45 -14.70
CA MET A 85 -17.54 5.98 -13.66
C MET A 85 -18.82 6.67 -14.20
N GLY A 86 -18.98 6.76 -15.53
CA GLY A 86 -20.15 7.34 -16.20
C GLY A 86 -21.43 6.51 -16.08
N SER A 87 -21.35 5.17 -15.94
CA SER A 87 -22.52 4.30 -15.76
C SER A 87 -22.17 3.06 -14.94
N LYS A 88 -23.17 2.39 -14.34
CA LYS A 88 -22.94 1.14 -13.60
C LYS A 88 -22.38 0.04 -14.49
N ASP A 89 -22.87 -0.08 -15.73
CA ASP A 89 -22.43 -1.12 -16.66
C ASP A 89 -20.98 -0.92 -17.08
N LEU A 90 -20.54 0.32 -17.27
CA LEU A 90 -19.13 0.62 -17.53
C LEU A 90 -18.24 0.31 -16.32
N VAL A 91 -18.67 0.61 -15.10
CA VAL A 91 -17.93 0.21 -13.88
C VAL A 91 -17.84 -1.32 -13.78
N ARG A 92 -18.95 -2.03 -14.02
CA ARG A 92 -19.00 -3.49 -14.03
C ARG A 92 -18.01 -4.08 -15.03
N GLU A 93 -17.99 -3.51 -16.24
CA GLU A 93 -17.07 -3.93 -17.30
C GLU A 93 -15.62 -3.65 -16.90
N SER A 94 -15.33 -2.44 -16.39
CA SER A 94 -13.96 -2.08 -15.98
C SER A 94 -13.37 -3.05 -14.97
N ILE A 95 -14.13 -3.48 -13.96
CA ILE A 95 -13.62 -4.40 -12.94
C ILE A 95 -13.47 -5.82 -13.52
N ARG A 96 -14.45 -6.30 -14.31
CA ARG A 96 -14.37 -7.64 -14.94
C ARG A 96 -13.20 -7.73 -15.91
N GLU A 97 -13.03 -6.72 -16.76
CA GLU A 97 -11.95 -6.66 -17.74
C GLU A 97 -10.59 -6.67 -17.06
N SER A 98 -10.41 -5.92 -15.95
CA SER A 98 -9.19 -5.96 -15.15
C SER A 98 -8.88 -7.37 -14.62
N ILE A 99 -9.86 -8.03 -13.97
CA ILE A 99 -9.71 -9.39 -13.43
C ILE A 99 -9.39 -10.39 -14.57
N GLN A 100 -10.03 -10.23 -15.72
CA GLN A 100 -9.81 -11.07 -16.90
C GLN A 100 -8.41 -10.87 -17.50
N LYS A 101 -7.96 -9.63 -17.69
CA LYS A 101 -6.61 -9.31 -18.20
C LYS A 101 -5.54 -9.86 -17.29
N LEU A 102 -5.71 -9.69 -15.98
CA LEU A 102 -4.82 -10.24 -14.96
C LEU A 102 -4.85 -11.78 -14.92
N GLN A 103 -5.99 -12.39 -15.28
CA GLN A 103 -6.29 -13.82 -15.16
C GLN A 103 -6.13 -14.34 -13.72
N ILE A 104 -6.75 -13.61 -12.77
CA ILE A 104 -6.56 -13.85 -11.32
C ILE A 104 -7.80 -14.39 -10.60
N GLY A 105 -8.90 -14.63 -11.33
CA GLY A 105 -10.17 -15.15 -10.80
C GLY A 105 -10.98 -14.15 -9.97
N TYR A 106 -10.34 -13.48 -9.02
CA TYR A 106 -10.91 -12.44 -8.16
C TYR A 106 -9.85 -11.35 -7.87
N ALA A 107 -10.28 -10.15 -7.50
CA ALA A 107 -9.41 -9.11 -6.94
C ALA A 107 -9.49 -9.10 -5.41
N ASP A 108 -8.35 -8.94 -4.73
CA ASP A 108 -8.39 -8.81 -3.26
C ASP A 108 -8.97 -7.46 -2.86
N CYS A 109 -8.59 -6.37 -3.55
CA CYS A 109 -9.22 -5.09 -3.33
C CYS A 109 -9.48 -4.36 -4.65
N VAL A 110 -10.68 -3.81 -4.80
CA VAL A 110 -10.98 -2.84 -5.86
C VAL A 110 -11.11 -1.47 -5.22
N ILE A 111 -10.52 -0.45 -5.85
CA ILE A 111 -10.62 0.93 -5.38
C ILE A 111 -11.06 1.89 -6.48
N MET A 112 -11.78 2.94 -6.10
CA MET A 112 -12.00 4.10 -6.97
C MET A 112 -10.69 4.88 -7.09
N HIS A 113 -10.15 5.02 -8.31
CA HIS A 113 -8.84 5.66 -8.52
C HIS A 113 -8.85 7.15 -8.14
N TRP A 114 -9.98 7.82 -8.38
CA TRP A 114 -10.16 9.24 -8.15
C TRP A 114 -11.59 9.52 -7.65
N PRO A 115 -11.81 10.59 -6.88
CA PRO A 115 -13.13 10.93 -6.34
C PRO A 115 -14.13 11.42 -7.39
N SER A 116 -13.66 11.90 -8.53
CA SER A 116 -14.52 12.40 -9.62
C SER A 116 -14.23 11.65 -10.92
N GLY A 117 -15.26 11.48 -11.76
CA GLY A 117 -15.16 10.79 -13.04
C GLY A 117 -14.50 11.63 -14.14
N ALA A 118 -14.12 10.97 -15.25
CA ALA A 118 -13.49 11.66 -16.38
C ALA A 118 -14.42 12.73 -16.97
N GLY A 119 -13.89 13.94 -17.20
CA GLY A 119 -14.64 15.05 -17.79
C GLY A 119 -15.61 15.76 -16.82
N ILE A 120 -15.69 15.34 -15.56
CA ILE A 120 -16.45 16.03 -14.52
C ILE A 120 -15.53 17.11 -13.92
N LYS A 121 -16.00 18.36 -13.91
CA LYS A 121 -15.24 19.45 -13.31
C LYS A 121 -15.26 19.35 -11.78
N PRO A 122 -14.21 19.79 -11.06
CA PRO A 122 -14.16 19.76 -9.60
C PRO A 122 -15.38 20.43 -8.92
N GLU A 123 -15.91 21.50 -9.52
CA GLU A 123 -17.07 22.24 -9.03
C GLU A 123 -18.41 21.53 -9.25
N ASP A 124 -18.49 20.52 -10.13
CA ASP A 124 -19.71 19.74 -10.36
C ASP A 124 -19.82 18.60 -9.33
N SER A 125 -20.18 19.01 -8.10
CA SER A 125 -20.30 18.14 -6.94
C SER A 125 -21.38 17.08 -7.13
N ALA A 126 -22.49 17.40 -7.79
CA ALA A 126 -23.61 16.49 -8.02
C ALA A 126 -23.23 15.35 -8.97
N SER A 127 -22.61 15.65 -10.12
CA SER A 127 -22.13 14.63 -11.05
C SER A 127 -21.05 13.75 -10.42
N SER A 128 -20.16 14.36 -9.63
CA SER A 128 -19.10 13.65 -8.90
C SER A 128 -19.69 12.68 -7.86
N ALA A 129 -20.66 13.12 -7.06
CA ALA A 129 -21.36 12.28 -6.08
C ALA A 129 -22.12 11.13 -6.75
N ALA A 130 -22.77 11.39 -7.89
CA ALA A 130 -23.45 10.35 -8.66
C ALA A 130 -22.46 9.32 -9.23
N ALA A 131 -21.27 9.74 -9.67
CA ALA A 131 -20.20 8.86 -10.12
C ALA A 131 -19.67 7.97 -8.99
N ARG A 132 -19.43 8.54 -7.81
CA ARG A 132 -19.04 7.81 -6.59
C ARG A 132 -20.10 6.76 -6.21
N ARG A 133 -21.39 7.15 -6.18
CA ARG A 133 -22.51 6.23 -5.91
C ARG A 133 -22.52 5.03 -6.85
N ARG A 134 -22.45 5.26 -8.17
CA ARG A 134 -22.43 4.18 -9.17
C ARG A 134 -21.28 3.21 -8.94
N CYS A 135 -20.08 3.73 -8.63
CA CYS A 135 -18.92 2.91 -8.35
C CYS A 135 -19.12 2.07 -7.09
N TRP A 136 -19.55 2.70 -5.99
CA TRP A 136 -19.76 2.03 -4.72
C TRP A 136 -20.78 0.90 -4.81
N GLU A 137 -21.92 1.15 -5.45
CA GLU A 137 -22.97 0.14 -5.64
C GLU A 137 -22.47 -1.07 -6.42
N VAL A 138 -21.67 -0.87 -7.48
CA VAL A 138 -21.10 -1.97 -8.26
C VAL A 138 -19.99 -2.70 -7.50
N MET A 139 -19.15 -1.98 -6.75
CA MET A 139 -18.12 -2.59 -5.91
C MET A 139 -18.75 -3.48 -4.83
N MET A 140 -19.82 -3.02 -4.19
CA MET A 140 -20.61 -3.84 -3.24
C MET A 140 -21.26 -5.05 -3.92
N GLU A 141 -21.83 -4.88 -5.11
CA GLU A 141 -22.40 -5.98 -5.90
C GLU A 141 -21.34 -7.06 -6.17
N TYR A 142 -20.13 -6.67 -6.58
CA TYR A 142 -19.05 -7.62 -6.86
C TYR A 142 -18.41 -8.20 -5.60
N GLN A 143 -18.50 -7.49 -4.47
CA GLN A 143 -18.15 -8.05 -3.16
C GLN A 143 -19.08 -9.21 -2.80
N LYS A 144 -20.41 -9.00 -2.91
CA LYS A 144 -21.42 -10.04 -2.66
C LYS A 144 -21.29 -11.26 -3.59
N LYS A 145 -20.85 -11.03 -4.84
CA LYS A 145 -20.60 -12.09 -5.82
C LYS A 145 -19.26 -12.82 -5.63
N GLY A 146 -18.43 -12.40 -4.68
CA GLY A 146 -17.11 -12.99 -4.43
C GLY A 146 -16.05 -12.67 -5.49
N LEU A 147 -16.33 -11.77 -6.44
CA LEU A 147 -15.35 -11.33 -7.44
C LEU A 147 -14.33 -10.33 -6.87
N VAL A 148 -14.71 -9.66 -5.79
CA VAL A 148 -13.91 -8.67 -5.07
C VAL A 148 -13.99 -9.00 -3.57
N ARG A 149 -12.87 -9.06 -2.85
CA ARG A 149 -12.91 -9.32 -1.40
C ARG A 149 -13.13 -8.06 -0.58
N TYR A 150 -12.42 -6.99 -0.92
CA TYR A 150 -12.44 -5.72 -0.21
C TYR A 150 -12.62 -4.55 -1.16
N ILE A 151 -13.15 -3.45 -0.64
CA ILE A 151 -13.39 -2.24 -1.42
C ILE A 151 -12.75 -1.03 -0.72
N GLY A 152 -12.29 -0.06 -1.49
CA GLY A 152 -11.64 1.13 -0.95
C GLY A 152 -11.66 2.29 -1.94
N ALA A 153 -10.83 3.29 -1.68
CA ALA A 153 -10.71 4.47 -2.51
C ALA A 153 -9.26 4.92 -2.66
N SER A 154 -9.02 5.85 -3.57
CA SER A 154 -7.75 6.52 -3.74
C SER A 154 -8.01 8.00 -3.99
N ASN A 155 -7.20 8.85 -3.34
CA ASN A 155 -7.30 10.31 -3.43
C ASN A 155 -8.62 10.85 -2.89
N PHE A 156 -9.22 10.17 -1.92
CA PHE A 156 -10.41 10.65 -1.25
C PHE A 156 -10.05 11.51 -0.04
N LEU A 157 -10.81 12.59 0.14
CA LEU A 157 -10.75 13.46 1.30
C LEU A 157 -11.92 13.12 2.24
N PRO A 158 -11.90 13.56 3.51
CA PRO A 158 -12.95 13.24 4.48
C PRO A 158 -14.38 13.52 3.97
N ARG A 159 -14.56 14.62 3.24
CA ARG A 159 -15.84 14.98 2.60
C ARG A 159 -16.35 13.92 1.62
N HIS A 160 -15.47 13.28 0.85
CA HIS A 160 -15.86 12.24 -0.11
C HIS A 160 -16.30 10.96 0.59
N PHE A 161 -15.68 10.61 1.72
CA PHE A 161 -16.09 9.45 2.51
C PHE A 161 -17.39 9.69 3.27
N ALA A 162 -17.68 10.92 3.73
CA ALA A 162 -18.97 11.26 4.32
C ALA A 162 -20.14 10.98 3.35
N GLU A 163 -19.94 11.24 2.05
CA GLU A 163 -20.91 10.89 1.01
C GLU A 163 -21.04 9.38 0.81
N ILE A 164 -19.92 8.64 0.82
CA ILE A 164 -19.93 7.18 0.71
C ILE A 164 -20.68 6.55 1.89
N GLU A 165 -20.49 7.07 3.10
CA GLU A 165 -21.21 6.62 4.27
C GLU A 165 -22.72 6.87 4.15
N SER A 166 -23.12 8.02 3.59
CA SER A 166 -24.53 8.31 3.27
C SER A 166 -25.10 7.29 2.26
N ILE A 167 -24.35 7.02 1.18
CA ILE A 167 -24.73 6.00 0.18
C ILE A 167 -24.88 4.62 0.84
N ARG A 168 -23.93 4.23 1.69
CA ARG A 168 -23.93 2.94 2.39
C ARG A 168 -25.18 2.78 3.28
N LYS A 169 -25.53 3.81 4.06
CA LYS A 169 -26.74 3.80 4.90
C LYS A 169 -28.01 3.57 4.07
N THR A 170 -28.17 4.31 2.96
CA THR A 170 -29.33 4.15 2.07
C THR A 170 -29.41 2.75 1.46
N LEU A 171 -28.26 2.13 1.14
CA LEU A 171 -28.24 0.77 0.59
C LEU A 171 -28.51 -0.31 1.65
N GLN A 172 -28.16 -0.05 2.92
CA GLN A 172 -28.40 -0.96 4.04
C GLN A 172 -29.83 -0.90 4.57
N GLU A 173 -30.56 0.20 4.44
CA GLU A 173 -31.97 0.28 4.84
C GLU A 173 -32.90 -0.71 4.10
N GLY A 174 -32.44 -1.29 2.98
CA GLY A 174 -33.19 -2.28 2.18
C GLY A 174 -32.78 -3.74 2.38
N GLU A 175 -31.69 -4.02 3.09
CA GLU A 175 -31.17 -5.37 3.34
C GLU A 175 -30.96 -5.48 4.86
N GLY A 176 -31.66 -6.39 5.56
CA GLY A 176 -31.61 -6.52 7.03
C GLY A 176 -30.19 -6.64 7.61
N GLU A 177 -30.04 -6.66 8.95
CA GLU A 177 -28.79 -6.58 9.75
C GLU A 177 -27.67 -7.63 9.47
N GLY A 178 -27.44 -8.06 8.22
CA GLY A 178 -26.32 -8.88 7.80
C GLY A 178 -25.05 -8.03 7.63
N ASP A 179 -23.99 -8.43 8.33
CA ASP A 179 -22.62 -7.92 8.30
C ASP A 179 -22.45 -6.43 7.92
N SER A 180 -22.67 -5.53 8.89
CA SER A 180 -22.41 -4.09 8.70
C SER A 180 -20.96 -3.74 8.36
N ALA A 181 -20.03 -4.69 8.54
CA ALA A 181 -18.63 -4.60 8.13
C ALA A 181 -18.43 -4.80 6.62
N PHE A 182 -19.34 -5.51 5.95
CA PHE A 182 -19.37 -5.58 4.49
C PHE A 182 -19.64 -4.17 3.94
N ALA A 183 -18.94 -3.81 2.88
CA ALA A 183 -19.03 -2.49 2.24
C ALA A 183 -18.51 -1.26 3.00
N LYS A 184 -17.68 -1.37 4.04
CA LYS A 184 -16.87 -0.23 4.50
C LYS A 184 -15.59 -0.10 3.64
N PRO A 185 -15.10 1.12 3.34
CA PRO A 185 -13.80 1.27 2.73
C PRO A 185 -12.73 0.72 3.66
N VAL A 186 -11.90 -0.21 3.19
CA VAL A 186 -10.80 -0.76 4.02
C VAL A 186 -9.52 0.07 3.93
N LEU A 187 -9.39 0.88 2.88
CA LEU A 187 -8.19 1.67 2.63
C LEU A 187 -8.49 2.94 1.83
N ASN A 188 -7.62 3.93 2.00
CA ASN A 188 -7.51 5.10 1.13
C ASN A 188 -6.08 5.18 0.60
N GLN A 189 -5.91 5.07 -0.71
CA GLN A 189 -4.61 5.19 -1.35
C GLN A 189 -4.30 6.65 -1.72
N ILE A 190 -3.29 7.26 -1.11
CA ILE A 190 -2.96 8.68 -1.26
C ILE A 190 -1.45 8.90 -1.39
N GLU A 191 -1.07 10.06 -1.94
CA GLU A 191 0.32 10.52 -1.98
C GLU A 191 0.82 10.75 -0.56
N LEU A 192 1.87 10.02 -0.17
CA LEU A 192 2.48 10.18 1.14
C LEU A 192 3.99 10.11 1.03
N HIS A 193 4.68 11.09 1.60
CA HIS A 193 6.13 11.14 1.76
C HIS A 193 6.47 12.26 2.77
N PRO A 194 7.72 12.43 3.24
CA PRO A 194 8.02 13.46 4.23
C PRO A 194 7.63 14.89 3.81
N LEU A 195 7.53 15.17 2.50
CA LEU A 195 7.00 16.44 2.00
C LEU A 195 5.46 16.55 1.95
N CYS A 196 4.71 15.43 1.93
CA CYS A 196 3.25 15.42 1.81
C CYS A 196 2.66 14.38 2.77
N LEU A 197 2.05 14.82 3.87
CA LEU A 197 1.50 13.94 4.91
C LEU A 197 -0.03 13.86 4.90
N GLN A 198 -0.73 14.93 4.50
CA GLN A 198 -2.19 15.02 4.46
C GLN A 198 -2.82 14.66 5.81
N GLU A 199 -2.47 15.42 6.85
CA GLU A 199 -2.74 15.08 8.25
C GLU A 199 -4.24 14.89 8.56
N ASP A 200 -5.10 15.69 7.94
CA ASP A 200 -6.57 15.57 8.05
C ASP A 200 -7.10 14.27 7.44
N VAL A 201 -6.56 13.86 6.29
CA VAL A 201 -6.89 12.60 5.63
C VAL A 201 -6.41 11.40 6.45
N LEU A 202 -5.20 11.47 7.01
CA LEU A 202 -4.67 10.42 7.88
C LEU A 202 -5.45 10.29 9.19
N ALA A 203 -5.80 11.42 9.81
CA ALA A 203 -6.65 11.43 11.01
C ALA A 203 -8.00 10.77 10.73
N TYR A 204 -8.62 11.08 9.58
CA TYR A 204 -9.85 10.43 9.14
C TYR A 204 -9.67 8.92 8.93
N CYS A 205 -8.61 8.49 8.25
CA CYS A 205 -8.36 7.06 8.02
C CYS A 205 -8.20 6.31 9.35
N ARG A 206 -7.41 6.84 10.29
CA ARG A 206 -7.22 6.25 11.63
C ARG A 206 -8.52 6.16 12.41
N ALA A 207 -9.32 7.23 12.41
CA ALA A 207 -10.60 7.27 13.12
C ALA A 207 -11.65 6.29 12.57
N ASN A 208 -11.50 5.86 11.30
CA ASN A 208 -12.43 4.94 10.62
C ASN A 208 -11.81 3.56 10.36
N GLU A 209 -10.70 3.22 11.03
CA GLU A 209 -10.00 1.93 10.89
C GLU A 209 -9.62 1.59 9.45
N MET A 210 -9.29 2.61 8.66
CA MET A 210 -8.86 2.48 7.28
C MET A 210 -7.35 2.51 7.18
N ILE A 211 -6.82 1.72 6.25
CA ILE A 211 -5.38 1.67 5.95
C ILE A 211 -5.01 2.84 5.03
N PRO A 212 -4.10 3.74 5.43
CA PRO A 212 -3.47 4.66 4.49
C PRO A 212 -2.52 3.87 3.60
N GLN A 213 -2.82 3.80 2.30
CA GLN A 213 -1.94 3.16 1.32
C GLN A 213 -1.13 4.23 0.60
N GLN A 214 0.17 4.25 0.86
CA GLN A 214 1.10 5.26 0.37
C GLN A 214 1.51 4.94 -1.07
N TYR A 215 1.15 5.81 -2.01
CA TYR A 215 1.83 5.89 -3.30
C TYR A 215 2.87 7.02 -3.30
N ALA A 216 3.78 6.96 -4.28
CA ALA A 216 4.93 7.87 -4.40
C ALA A 216 5.75 8.03 -3.09
N PRO A 217 6.09 6.94 -2.36
CA PRO A 217 6.82 7.03 -1.09
C PRO A 217 8.18 7.74 -1.20
N LEU A 218 8.79 7.72 -2.38
CA LEU A 218 10.08 8.34 -2.67
C LEU A 218 9.93 9.71 -3.35
N GLY A 219 8.72 10.28 -3.34
CA GLY A 219 8.40 11.57 -3.95
C GLY A 219 8.76 11.67 -5.43
N GLU A 220 8.63 10.58 -6.19
CA GLU A 220 9.04 10.51 -7.61
C GLU A 220 10.50 10.97 -7.90
N ASN A 221 11.39 10.86 -6.90
CA ASN A 221 12.76 11.41 -6.94
C ASN A 221 12.84 12.94 -7.06
N ASP A 222 11.82 13.65 -6.61
CA ASP A 222 11.83 15.11 -6.54
C ASP A 222 13.02 15.59 -5.69
N GLU A 223 13.80 16.50 -6.26
CA GLU A 223 15.04 17.00 -5.64
C GLU A 223 14.80 17.66 -4.28
N ARG A 224 13.63 18.28 -4.08
CA ARG A 224 13.25 18.92 -2.82
C ARG A 224 13.15 17.90 -1.68
N LEU A 225 12.89 16.63 -2.01
CA LEU A 225 12.90 15.52 -1.05
C LEU A 225 14.27 14.84 -1.01
N VAL A 226 14.74 14.29 -2.13
CA VAL A 226 15.91 13.40 -2.12
C VAL A 226 17.24 14.14 -1.89
N LYS A 227 17.27 15.45 -2.15
CA LYS A 227 18.42 16.32 -1.84
C LYS A 227 18.17 17.23 -0.62
N HIS A 228 17.12 16.97 0.17
CA HIS A 228 16.82 17.79 1.34
C HIS A 228 18.02 17.78 2.31
N PRO A 229 18.63 18.95 2.65
CA PRO A 229 19.88 19.00 3.40
C PRO A 229 19.82 18.23 4.72
N LYS A 230 18.69 18.34 5.43
CA LYS A 230 18.50 17.65 6.70
C LYS A 230 18.32 16.14 6.57
N LEU A 231 17.74 15.65 5.47
CA LEU A 231 17.63 14.22 5.21
C LEU A 231 19.02 13.62 4.98
N LEU A 232 19.85 14.30 4.18
CA LEU A 232 21.23 13.90 3.92
C LEU A 232 22.10 13.93 5.19
N GLU A 233 21.97 14.98 6.01
CA GLU A 233 22.66 15.09 7.31
C GLU A 233 22.28 13.92 8.24
N LEU A 234 20.99 13.65 8.39
CA LEU A 234 20.50 12.56 9.25
C LEU A 234 20.97 11.19 8.74
N GLN A 235 20.97 10.98 7.42
CA GLN A 235 21.47 9.75 6.81
C GLN A 235 22.93 9.52 7.14
N GLN A 236 23.78 10.54 6.97
CA GLN A 236 25.21 10.44 7.26
C GLN A 236 25.49 10.19 8.75
N LEU A 237 24.75 10.85 9.64
CA LEU A 237 24.99 10.78 11.08
C LEU A 237 24.48 9.47 11.71
N TYR A 238 23.30 9.00 11.29
CA TYR A 238 22.61 7.90 11.96
C TYR A 238 22.49 6.63 11.11
N PHE A 239 22.65 6.70 9.79
CA PHE A 239 22.32 5.58 8.88
C PHE A 239 23.46 5.28 7.88
N PRO A 240 24.70 5.05 8.33
CA PRO A 240 25.84 4.81 7.42
C PRO A 240 25.69 3.53 6.57
N GLN A 241 24.81 2.61 6.98
CA GLN A 241 24.53 1.35 6.27
C GLN A 241 23.27 1.42 5.39
N HIS A 242 22.52 2.52 5.40
CA HIS A 242 21.26 2.66 4.67
C HIS A 242 21.29 3.87 3.75
N THR A 243 20.56 3.78 2.65
CA THR A 243 20.39 4.91 1.73
C THR A 243 19.29 5.85 2.22
N ILE A 244 19.20 7.05 1.64
CA ILE A 244 18.03 7.91 1.86
C ILE A 244 16.72 7.22 1.45
N TYR A 245 16.73 6.37 0.42
CA TYR A 245 15.53 5.65 -0.03
C TYR A 245 15.09 4.62 1.00
N ASP A 246 16.03 3.91 1.63
CA ASP A 246 15.74 3.02 2.75
C ASP A 246 15.08 3.82 3.89
N MET A 247 15.61 4.99 4.24
CA MET A 247 15.03 5.85 5.28
C MET A 247 13.60 6.30 4.93
N LEU A 248 13.34 6.67 3.69
CA LEU A 248 12.00 7.08 3.22
C LEU A 248 10.99 5.92 3.26
N ILE A 249 11.42 4.71 2.88
CA ILE A 249 10.61 3.50 3.01
C ILE A 249 10.30 3.23 4.47
N MET A 250 11.32 3.18 5.34
CA MET A 250 11.15 2.92 6.76
C MET A 250 10.29 4.00 7.45
N TRP A 251 10.36 5.25 6.99
CA TRP A 251 9.46 6.31 7.44
C TRP A 251 8.01 5.98 7.10
N GLY A 252 7.69 5.56 5.88
CA GLY A 252 6.32 5.15 5.54
C GLY A 252 5.82 4.02 6.44
N LEU A 253 6.65 3.01 6.66
CA LEU A 253 6.32 1.86 7.52
C LEU A 253 6.10 2.26 8.97
N THR A 254 6.89 3.18 9.50
CA THR A 254 6.75 3.63 10.90
C THR A 254 5.51 4.46 11.16
N GLN A 255 4.96 5.11 10.12
CA GLN A 255 3.67 5.79 10.23
C GLN A 255 2.47 4.81 10.16
N GLY A 256 2.73 3.52 9.94
CA GLY A 256 1.70 2.49 9.77
C GLY A 256 1.10 2.44 8.38
N PHE A 257 1.78 2.98 7.36
CA PHE A 257 1.27 2.98 5.99
C PHE A 257 1.46 1.62 5.32
N CYS A 258 0.59 1.32 4.36
CA CYS A 258 0.84 0.30 3.35
C CYS A 258 1.64 0.93 2.20
N THR A 259 2.94 0.70 2.13
CA THR A 259 3.86 1.41 1.21
C THR A 259 4.01 0.70 -0.14
N ILE A 260 3.65 1.39 -1.23
CA ILE A 260 3.73 0.86 -2.60
C ILE A 260 4.95 1.39 -3.33
N LEU A 261 5.83 0.48 -3.76
CA LEU A 261 7.12 0.79 -4.36
C LEU A 261 7.14 0.37 -5.83
N LYS A 262 7.38 1.31 -6.73
CA LYS A 262 7.54 1.04 -8.17
C LYS A 262 9.02 0.98 -8.54
N THR A 263 9.43 -0.10 -9.18
CA THR A 263 10.73 -0.20 -9.85
C THR A 263 10.68 -1.23 -10.98
N GLY A 264 11.47 -1.02 -12.04
CA GLY A 264 11.70 -2.03 -13.08
C GLY A 264 12.90 -2.94 -12.77
N LEU A 265 13.72 -2.57 -11.79
CA LEU A 265 15.02 -3.17 -11.53
C LEU A 265 14.96 -4.18 -10.38
N ALA A 266 15.47 -5.38 -10.60
CA ALA A 266 15.45 -6.46 -9.63
C ALA A 266 16.32 -6.14 -8.39
N GLU A 267 17.44 -5.44 -8.56
CA GLU A 267 18.25 -4.99 -7.42
C GLU A 267 17.48 -4.03 -6.50
N HIS A 268 16.63 -3.16 -7.06
CA HIS A 268 15.80 -2.26 -6.26
C HIS A 268 14.68 -3.01 -5.55
N HIS A 269 14.11 -4.08 -6.12
CA HIS A 269 13.19 -4.92 -5.36
C HIS A 269 13.85 -5.49 -4.11
N LYS A 270 15.08 -5.99 -4.24
CA LYS A 270 15.85 -6.51 -3.11
C LYS A 270 16.15 -5.44 -2.07
N ALA A 271 16.63 -4.27 -2.49
CA ALA A 271 16.91 -3.16 -1.58
C ALA A 271 15.66 -2.68 -0.85
N ASN A 272 14.56 -2.47 -1.59
CA ASN A 272 13.27 -2.04 -1.06
C ASN A 272 12.71 -3.04 -0.03
N PHE A 273 12.78 -4.34 -0.34
CA PHE A 273 12.33 -5.38 0.57
C PHE A 273 13.24 -5.48 1.79
N GLN A 274 14.56 -5.36 1.61
CA GLN A 274 15.54 -5.33 2.72
C GLN A 274 15.28 -4.17 3.68
N ALA A 275 14.95 -2.97 3.19
CA ALA A 275 14.62 -1.83 4.06
C ALA A 275 13.41 -2.12 4.97
N ALA A 276 12.40 -2.82 4.45
CA ALA A 276 11.25 -3.25 5.25
C ALA A 276 11.64 -4.34 6.26
N ILE A 277 12.48 -5.29 5.86
CA ILE A 277 13.03 -6.32 6.77
C ILE A 277 13.81 -5.69 7.91
N ASP A 278 14.69 -4.73 7.62
CA ASP A 278 15.48 -4.00 8.61
C ASP A 278 14.59 -3.33 9.65
N TYR A 279 13.56 -2.61 9.19
CA TYR A 279 12.61 -1.92 10.05
C TYR A 279 11.80 -2.88 10.94
N PHE A 280 11.10 -3.85 10.35
CA PHE A 280 10.20 -4.72 11.12
C PHE A 280 10.97 -5.67 12.05
N ALA A 281 12.18 -6.10 11.67
CA ALA A 281 13.04 -6.90 12.54
C ALA A 281 13.49 -6.10 13.75
N SER A 282 13.83 -4.81 13.56
CA SER A 282 14.19 -3.91 14.65
C SER A 282 13.05 -3.64 15.61
N VAL A 283 11.86 -3.32 15.11
CA VAL A 283 10.69 -3.08 15.96
C VAL A 283 10.35 -4.33 16.78
N ARG A 284 10.34 -5.51 16.15
CA ARG A 284 10.06 -6.79 16.82
C ARG A 284 11.07 -7.09 17.93
N ARG A 285 12.37 -6.89 17.66
CA ARG A 285 13.44 -7.09 18.64
C ARG A 285 13.26 -6.19 19.86
N GLN A 286 12.85 -4.94 19.65
CA GLN A 286 12.63 -4.00 20.75
C GLN A 286 11.44 -4.39 21.62
N SER A 287 10.31 -4.80 21.02
CA SER A 287 9.14 -5.29 21.77
C SER A 287 9.49 -6.47 22.67
N GLN A 288 10.27 -7.42 22.18
CA GLN A 288 10.70 -8.60 22.96
C GLN A 288 11.66 -8.22 24.11
N SER A 289 12.61 -7.32 23.87
CA SER A 289 13.53 -6.85 24.92
C SER A 289 12.87 -6.02 26.03
N GLY A 290 11.64 -5.54 25.80
CA GLY A 290 10.82 -4.86 26.79
C GLY A 290 10.02 -5.81 27.69
N GLU A 291 9.66 -6.98 27.17
CA GLU A 291 8.92 -8.03 27.90
C GLU A 291 9.85 -8.82 28.84
N ASP A 292 11.12 -9.01 28.49
CA ASP A 292 12.12 -9.72 29.34
C ASP A 292 12.64 -8.91 30.56
N ARG A 293 12.07 -7.74 30.88
CA ARG A 293 12.38 -7.01 32.13
C ARG A 293 11.48 -7.36 33.31
N ASP A 294 10.41 -8.11 33.06
CA ASP A 294 9.48 -8.61 34.07
C ASP A 294 9.33 -10.13 34.00
N GLU A 295 10.40 -10.91 33.76
CA GLU A 295 10.39 -12.32 34.16
C GLU A 295 11.80 -12.90 34.29
N ASN A 296 12.09 -13.32 35.52
CA ASN A 296 13.29 -14.02 35.88
C ASN A 296 13.14 -15.48 35.41
N ASN A 297 13.61 -15.83 34.21
CA ASN A 297 13.75 -17.23 33.87
C ASN A 297 14.96 -17.53 32.98
N ASN A 298 15.94 -18.19 33.61
CA ASN A 298 16.98 -18.94 32.92
C ASN A 298 16.33 -20.05 32.11
N ASP A 299 16.46 -20.02 30.78
CA ASP A 299 16.57 -21.29 30.06
C ASP A 299 17.42 -21.26 28.80
N LYS A 300 18.14 -22.36 28.64
CA LYS A 300 19.29 -22.57 27.75
C LYS A 300 18.88 -22.63 26.28
N LEU A 301 19.57 -21.86 25.43
CA LEU A 301 19.58 -22.07 23.98
C LEU A 301 20.33 -23.38 23.63
N SER A 302 19.61 -24.37 23.11
CA SER A 302 20.18 -25.55 22.47
C SER A 302 20.29 -25.37 20.95
N ASN A 303 21.52 -25.55 20.44
CA ASN A 303 21.85 -25.63 19.01
C ASN A 303 21.18 -26.83 18.33
N THR A 304 20.61 -26.63 17.14
CA THR A 304 20.52 -27.66 16.08
C THR A 304 20.44 -27.01 14.68
N PRO A 305 20.93 -27.68 13.62
CA PRO A 305 21.42 -27.03 12.40
C PRO A 305 20.42 -26.96 11.23
N GLU A 306 20.67 -25.91 10.44
CA GLU A 306 20.26 -25.53 9.08
C GLU A 306 19.47 -26.52 8.20
N ALA A 307 18.38 -26.00 7.61
CA ALA A 307 17.79 -26.50 6.37
C ALA A 307 18.07 -25.51 5.23
N LYS A 308 18.64 -26.03 4.14
CA LYS A 308 19.04 -25.31 2.92
C LYS A 308 17.82 -24.88 2.09
N SER A 309 17.74 -23.58 1.78
CA SER A 309 17.00 -23.04 0.63
C SER A 309 17.77 -21.83 0.09
N SER A 310 18.14 -21.86 -1.19
CA SER A 310 19.06 -20.93 -1.84
C SER A 310 18.42 -19.60 -2.23
N MET A 311 17.85 -18.88 -1.26
CA MET A 311 17.88 -17.41 -1.30
C MET A 311 19.13 -17.00 -0.54
N THR A 312 19.95 -16.10 -1.08
CA THR A 312 20.88 -15.34 -0.23
C THR A 312 20.04 -14.70 0.87
N ALA A 313 20.11 -15.25 2.08
CA ALA A 313 19.24 -14.87 3.17
C ALA A 313 19.41 -13.37 3.43
N LEU A 314 18.34 -12.59 3.21
CA LEU A 314 18.31 -11.17 3.56
C LEU A 314 18.55 -11.06 5.06
N THR A 315 19.73 -10.62 5.46
CA THR A 315 20.08 -10.50 6.88
C THR A 315 19.68 -9.12 7.36
N PRO A 316 18.85 -8.98 8.42
CA PRO A 316 18.43 -7.67 8.90
C PRO A 316 19.61 -6.81 9.35
N ARG A 317 19.70 -5.58 8.84
CA ARG A 317 20.54 -4.50 9.35
C ARG A 317 19.77 -3.79 10.46
N PHE A 318 19.85 -4.29 11.68
CA PHE A 318 19.06 -3.76 12.81
C PHE A 318 19.35 -2.27 13.07
N LEU A 319 18.27 -1.50 13.14
CA LEU A 319 18.18 -0.16 13.69
C LEU A 319 18.13 -0.20 15.23
N ASP A 320 18.86 0.71 15.88
CA ASP A 320 18.78 1.00 17.31
C ASP A 320 17.61 1.95 17.66
N ASN A 321 17.43 2.25 18.95
CA ASN A 321 16.35 3.11 19.44
C ASN A 321 16.44 4.53 18.86
N LYS A 322 17.66 5.07 18.70
CA LYS A 322 17.85 6.42 18.21
C LYS A 322 17.53 6.50 16.73
N GLN A 323 17.94 5.51 15.94
CA GLN A 323 17.61 5.38 14.54
C GLN A 323 16.09 5.26 14.34
N LEU A 324 15.39 4.44 15.12
CA LEU A 324 13.92 4.36 15.03
C LEU A 324 13.23 5.68 15.40
N GLU A 325 13.73 6.41 16.39
CA GLU A 325 13.23 7.73 16.75
C GLU A 325 13.43 8.74 15.61
N VAL A 326 14.61 8.75 14.99
CA VAL A 326 14.91 9.63 13.84
C VAL A 326 14.01 9.31 12.66
N ILE A 327 13.81 8.02 12.32
CA ILE A 327 12.88 7.63 11.26
C ILE A 327 11.45 8.04 11.62
N ARG A 328 10.99 7.85 12.86
CA ARG A 328 9.63 8.24 13.28
C ARG A 328 9.36 9.72 13.10
N ASN A 329 10.32 10.56 13.48
CA ASN A 329 10.17 12.02 13.50
C ASN A 329 10.81 12.69 12.27
N LEU A 330 11.07 11.94 11.19
CA LEU A 330 11.85 12.43 10.04
C LEU A 330 11.30 13.73 9.45
N ARG A 331 9.98 13.81 9.26
CA ARG A 331 9.31 15.01 8.72
C ARG A 331 9.52 16.24 9.60
N GLU A 332 9.35 16.09 10.91
CA GLU A 332 9.56 17.16 11.90
C GLU A 332 11.03 17.60 11.93
N LEU A 333 11.95 16.63 11.92
CA LEU A 333 13.38 16.90 11.88
C LEU A 333 13.80 17.62 10.59
N MET A 334 13.15 17.32 9.47
CA MET A 334 13.30 18.05 8.21
C MET A 334 12.66 19.44 8.22
N ASN A 335 11.92 19.82 9.28
CA ASN A 335 11.23 21.10 9.41
C ASN A 335 10.22 21.38 8.27
N VAL A 336 9.55 20.33 7.79
CA VAL A 336 8.48 20.45 6.79
C VAL A 336 7.16 20.74 7.50
N LYS A 337 6.62 21.93 7.28
CA LYS A 337 5.38 22.40 7.92
C LYS A 337 4.14 22.27 7.03
N GLU A 338 4.32 22.51 5.74
CA GLU A 338 3.23 22.49 4.76
C GLU A 338 3.41 21.30 3.82
N ASP A 339 2.28 20.77 3.36
CA ASP A 339 2.30 19.70 2.38
C ASP A 339 2.68 20.22 0.99
N MET A 340 3.64 19.54 0.38
CA MET A 340 4.05 19.75 -0.99
C MET A 340 3.81 18.48 -1.77
N HIS A 341 2.73 18.50 -2.55
CA HIS A 341 2.45 17.46 -3.54
C HIS A 341 3.52 17.50 -4.64
N VAL A 342 4.02 16.32 -5.01
CA VAL A 342 4.95 16.16 -6.14
C VAL A 342 4.30 15.40 -7.29
N CYS A 343 3.20 14.69 -7.02
CA CYS A 343 2.36 14.08 -8.03
C CYS A 343 1.26 15.07 -8.48
N TRP A 344 1.28 15.43 -9.75
CA TRP A 344 0.42 16.49 -10.31
C TRP A 344 -1.08 16.27 -10.02
N TYR A 345 -1.57 15.03 -10.10
CA TYR A 345 -3.00 14.76 -9.94
C TYR A 345 -3.50 14.93 -8.49
N SER A 346 -2.68 14.65 -7.48
CA SER A 346 -3.08 14.84 -6.08
C SER A 346 -3.17 16.30 -5.69
N GLU A 347 -2.28 17.14 -6.25
CA GLU A 347 -2.32 18.60 -6.05
C GLU A 347 -3.67 19.21 -6.48
N HIS A 348 -4.32 18.65 -7.50
CA HIS A 348 -5.59 19.17 -8.04
C HIS A 348 -6.84 18.71 -7.25
N ILE A 349 -6.65 17.90 -6.22
CA ILE A 349 -7.74 17.36 -5.38
C ILE A 349 -7.75 17.97 -3.99
N ALA A 350 -6.55 18.30 -3.49
CA ALA A 350 -6.29 18.90 -2.18
C ALA A 350 -7.18 20.14 -1.94
#